data_AF-A0ABD0VAS3-F1
#
_entry.id   AF-A0ABD0VAS3-F1
#
_cell.length_a   1.000
_cell.length_b   1.000
_cell.length_c   1.000
_cell.angle_alpha   90.00
_cell.angle_beta   90.00
_cell.angle_gamma   90.00
#
_symmetry.space_group_name_H-M   'P 1'
#
loop_
_entity.id
_entity.type
_entity.pdbx_description
1 polymer ?
#
loop_
_entity_poly.entity_id
_entity_poly.type
_entity_poly.pdbx_seq_one_letter_code
_entity_poly.pdbx_strand_id
1 'polypeptide(L)'
;MIDRLIRIAAPHLTGLALRLFVWLIEAPLIGSIILSVMKKQNNFTQLLRNTVIPENPMFRPEYPPQGKPSKRVLLRHNWRLAPETGVAVLDEYEEPVLRVEKALGCLCSYDPSQRCHEDSPPFLYWTIRDFAHAYRNKLATPSTVAEHIIAIVEEYNNKKPPMPLLILFNAEEVRKQAAASTQRFEEGKSISILDGIFVAIKDDIDCYPYPSKSGTSWLHNTREVKKDAVCVSRLRSCGVILIGKANMHELGMGTTGNNPIHGYGGLSYCPSSST
;
A
#
# COMPACT_ATOMS: atom_id res chain seq x y z
N MET A 1 -6.10 36.23 6.33
CA MET A 1 -7.30 36.22 5.45
C MET A 1 -7.47 34.84 4.80
N ILE A 2 -7.32 33.76 5.59
CA ILE A 2 -7.47 32.37 5.12
C ILE A 2 -8.30 31.68 6.21
N ASP A 3 -9.60 31.98 6.24
CA ASP A 3 -10.54 31.37 7.18
C ASP A 3 -11.93 31.22 6.55
N ARG A 4 -11.96 30.97 5.24
CA ARG A 4 -13.13 30.40 4.59
C ARG A 4 -12.76 28.99 4.20
N LEU A 5 -13.24 28.02 4.99
CA LEU A 5 -13.33 26.62 4.57
C LEU A 5 -13.93 26.61 3.17
N ILE A 6 -13.16 26.14 2.18
CA ILE A 6 -13.66 25.93 0.83
C ILE A 6 -14.71 24.84 0.95
N ARG A 7 -15.99 25.23 0.92
CA ARG A 7 -17.10 24.27 0.85
C ARG A 7 -17.14 23.73 -0.57
N ILE A 8 -16.77 22.46 -0.73
CA ILE A 8 -16.98 21.75 -1.97
C ILE A 8 -18.46 21.34 -2.03
N ALA A 9 -19.14 21.78 -3.08
CA ALA A 9 -20.51 21.41 -3.40
C ALA A 9 -20.51 20.51 -4.64
N ALA A 10 -21.09 19.32 -4.49
CA ALA A 10 -21.29 18.36 -5.56
C ALA A 10 -22.57 17.56 -5.31
N PRO A 11 -23.28 17.10 -6.35
CA PRO A 11 -24.44 16.24 -6.17
C PRO A 11 -24.01 14.86 -5.67
N HIS A 12 -24.78 14.28 -4.74
CA HIS A 12 -24.62 12.88 -4.35
C HIS A 12 -25.60 12.04 -5.16
N LEU A 13 -25.07 11.22 -6.08
CA LEU A 13 -25.86 10.43 -7.02
C LEU A 13 -25.39 8.97 -6.98
N THR A 14 -26.35 8.05 -7.07
CA THR A 14 -26.11 6.59 -7.13
C THR A 14 -26.97 5.94 -8.22
N GLY A 15 -26.66 4.71 -8.60
CA GLY A 15 -27.47 3.91 -9.52
C GLY A 15 -27.75 4.57 -10.87
N LEU A 16 -29.02 4.56 -11.29
CA LEU A 16 -29.45 5.12 -12.59
C LEU A 16 -29.20 6.62 -12.69
N ALA A 17 -29.40 7.38 -11.61
CA ALA A 17 -29.19 8.83 -11.60
C ALA A 17 -27.72 9.17 -11.87
N LEU A 18 -26.79 8.41 -11.28
CA LEU A 18 -25.35 8.56 -11.55
C LEU A 18 -25.02 8.24 -13.02
N ARG A 19 -25.57 7.15 -13.57
CA ARG A 19 -25.34 6.76 -14.98
C ARG A 19 -25.80 7.86 -15.96
N LEU A 20 -26.99 8.40 -15.76
CA LEU A 20 -27.51 9.49 -16.58
C LEU A 20 -26.65 10.74 -16.47
N PHE A 21 -26.20 11.07 -15.25
CA PHE A 21 -25.33 12.22 -15.02
C PHE A 21 -23.97 12.10 -15.72
N VAL A 22 -23.35 10.91 -15.67
CA VAL A 22 -22.08 10.65 -16.39
C VAL A 22 -22.28 10.83 -17.89
N TRP A 23 -23.34 10.25 -18.47
CA TRP A 23 -23.66 10.43 -19.89
C TRP A 23 -23.84 11.91 -20.28
N LEU A 24 -24.48 12.71 -19.43
CA LEU A 24 -24.61 14.16 -19.63
C LEU A 24 -23.28 14.90 -19.56
N ILE A 25 -22.36 14.50 -18.68
CA ILE A 25 -21.01 15.10 -18.57
C ILE A 25 -20.14 14.74 -19.78
N GLU A 26 -20.32 13.56 -20.36
CA GLU A 26 -19.57 13.13 -21.55
C GLU A 26 -20.13 13.72 -22.85
N ALA A 27 -21.34 14.26 -22.85
CA ALA A 27 -21.94 14.91 -24.01
C ALA A 27 -21.16 16.19 -24.42
N PRO A 28 -20.76 16.37 -25.70
CA PRO A 28 -19.80 17.39 -26.11
C PRO A 28 -20.14 18.84 -25.72
N LEU A 29 -21.40 19.25 -25.84
CA LEU A 29 -21.85 20.61 -25.52
C LEU A 29 -22.30 20.72 -24.06
N ILE A 30 -23.23 19.84 -23.66
CA ILE A 30 -23.86 19.87 -22.34
C ILE A 30 -22.82 19.64 -21.23
N GLY A 31 -21.92 18.68 -21.40
CA GLY A 31 -20.89 18.35 -20.44
C GLY A 31 -19.94 19.50 -20.14
N SER A 32 -19.53 20.24 -21.19
CA SER A 32 -18.68 21.42 -21.03
C SER A 32 -19.33 22.51 -20.17
N ILE A 33 -20.65 22.70 -20.33
CA ILE A 33 -21.44 23.66 -19.55
C ILE A 33 -21.54 23.19 -18.09
N ILE A 34 -21.91 21.93 -17.85
CA ILE A 34 -22.02 21.35 -16.51
C ILE A 34 -20.69 21.49 -15.76
N LEU A 35 -19.58 21.08 -16.37
CA LEU A 35 -18.25 21.18 -15.77
C LEU A 35 -17.85 22.63 -15.48
N SER A 36 -18.19 23.57 -16.37
CA SER A 36 -17.94 25.00 -16.15
C SER A 36 -18.69 25.54 -14.93
N VAL A 37 -19.97 25.17 -14.78
CA VAL A 37 -20.80 25.54 -13.62
C VAL A 37 -20.23 24.94 -12.33
N MET A 38 -19.91 23.64 -12.32
CA MET A 38 -19.33 22.96 -11.15
C MET A 38 -18.00 23.59 -10.72
N LYS A 39 -17.11 23.92 -11.67
CA LYS A 39 -15.85 24.63 -11.38
C LYS A 39 -16.09 26.02 -10.79
N LYS A 40 -17.08 26.76 -11.32
CA LYS A 40 -17.43 28.10 -10.82
C LYS A 40 -18.01 28.04 -9.40
N GLN A 41 -18.93 27.11 -9.12
CA GLN A 41 -19.53 26.92 -7.80
C GLN A 41 -18.49 26.58 -6.73
N ASN A 42 -17.48 25.80 -7.11
CA ASN A 42 -16.38 25.38 -6.23
C ASN A 42 -15.17 26.32 -6.28
N ASN A 43 -15.34 27.55 -6.78
CA ASN A 43 -14.33 28.61 -6.83
C ASN A 43 -13.04 28.29 -7.63
N PHE A 44 -13.00 27.20 -8.40
CA PHE A 44 -11.84 26.84 -9.23
C PHE A 44 -11.57 27.86 -10.32
N THR A 45 -12.60 28.43 -10.94
CA THR A 45 -12.42 29.45 -11.97
C THR A 45 -11.76 30.70 -11.40
N GLN A 46 -12.16 31.11 -10.19
CA GLN A 46 -11.54 32.25 -9.53
C GLN A 46 -10.07 31.96 -9.21
N LEU A 47 -9.78 30.79 -8.63
CA LEU A 47 -8.43 30.40 -8.25
C LEU A 47 -7.49 30.26 -9.44
N LEU A 48 -7.93 29.58 -10.50
CA LEU A 48 -7.06 29.19 -11.63
C LEU A 48 -6.99 30.21 -12.77
N ARG A 49 -7.96 31.14 -12.88
CA ARG A 49 -8.02 32.09 -14.01
C ARG A 49 -8.07 33.56 -13.60
N ASN A 50 -8.61 33.88 -12.42
CA ASN A 50 -8.88 35.26 -12.02
C ASN A 50 -8.03 35.70 -10.80
N THR A 51 -7.06 34.88 -10.39
CA THR A 51 -6.13 35.20 -9.31
C THR A 51 -4.73 35.33 -9.89
N VAL A 52 -4.07 36.46 -9.63
CA VAL A 52 -2.66 36.63 -9.98
C VAL A 52 -1.83 35.90 -8.93
N ILE A 53 -1.07 34.90 -9.37
CA ILE A 53 -0.14 34.14 -8.52
C ILE A 53 1.27 34.64 -8.87
N PRO A 54 1.95 35.38 -7.98
CA PRO A 54 3.26 35.96 -8.28
C PRO A 54 4.39 34.92 -8.25
N GLU A 55 4.19 33.76 -7.64
CA GLU A 55 5.18 32.69 -7.56
C GLU A 55 5.35 31.95 -8.90
N ASN A 56 6.58 31.52 -9.17
CA ASN A 56 6.87 30.63 -10.29
C ASN A 56 6.30 29.22 -10.02
N PRO A 57 5.89 28.48 -11.07
CA PRO A 57 5.34 27.15 -10.90
C PRO A 57 6.40 26.17 -10.39
N MET A 58 6.05 25.45 -9.32
CA MET A 58 6.82 24.30 -8.80
C MET A 58 6.12 23.00 -9.23
N PHE A 59 6.67 22.30 -10.21
CA PHE A 59 6.04 21.09 -10.80
C PHE A 59 6.25 19.82 -9.97
N ARG A 60 7.31 19.81 -9.15
CA ARG A 60 7.64 18.72 -8.22
C ARG A 60 8.09 19.35 -6.91
N PRO A 61 7.90 18.69 -5.77
CA PRO A 61 8.43 19.20 -4.52
C PRO A 61 9.95 19.42 -4.61
N GLU A 62 10.40 20.66 -4.39
CA GLU A 62 11.81 21.03 -4.34
C GLU A 62 12.21 21.27 -2.89
N TYR A 63 13.08 20.39 -2.37
CA TYR A 63 13.51 20.45 -0.98
C TYR A 63 14.92 21.05 -0.91
N PRO A 64 15.12 22.17 -0.20
CA PRO A 64 16.46 22.66 0.08
C PRO A 64 17.21 21.67 0.99
N PRO A 65 18.56 21.74 1.07
CA PRO A 65 19.34 20.93 2.00
C PRO A 65 18.79 21.00 3.43
N GLN A 66 18.41 19.85 4.00
CA GLN A 66 17.87 19.74 5.34
C GLN A 66 18.98 19.43 6.36
N GLY A 67 19.16 20.27 7.39
CA GLY A 67 20.14 20.07 8.47
C GLY A 67 21.06 21.26 8.72
N LYS A 68 21.82 21.21 9.83
CA LYS A 68 22.81 22.26 10.15
C LYS A 68 24.08 22.08 9.29
N PRO A 69 24.70 23.16 8.78
CA PRO A 69 26.00 23.05 8.12
C PRO A 69 27.04 22.50 9.10
N SER A 70 27.62 21.33 8.79
CA SER A 70 28.70 20.76 9.59
C SER A 70 29.99 21.54 9.31
N LYS A 71 30.55 22.22 10.32
CA LYS A 71 31.85 22.93 10.22
C LYS A 71 33.05 21.99 9.96
N ARG A 72 32.84 20.67 9.81
CA ARG A 72 33.91 19.65 9.94
C ARG A 72 34.32 18.90 8.68
N VAL A 73 33.89 19.31 7.48
CA VAL A 73 34.37 18.70 6.22
C VAL A 73 34.62 19.79 5.17
N LEU A 74 35.70 20.54 5.35
CA LEU A 74 36.24 21.49 4.35
C LEU A 74 37.28 20.84 3.42
N LEU A 75 37.44 19.51 3.49
CA LEU A 75 38.38 18.77 2.67
C LEU A 75 37.60 17.71 1.90
N ARG A 76 37.48 17.92 0.58
CA ARG A 76 36.78 17.14 -0.45
C ARG A 76 35.34 17.58 -0.70
N HIS A 77 35.12 18.06 -1.93
CA HIS A 77 33.92 18.29 -2.75
C HIS A 77 32.60 17.52 -2.46
N ASN A 78 32.23 17.31 -1.20
CA ASN A 78 31.01 16.62 -0.81
C ASN A 78 30.37 17.39 0.35
N TRP A 79 29.35 18.20 0.04
CA TRP A 79 28.55 18.91 1.03
C TRP A 79 27.69 17.90 1.80
N ARG A 80 28.27 17.21 2.79
CA ARG A 80 27.49 16.33 3.68
C ARG A 80 27.00 17.15 4.87
N LEU A 81 25.68 17.31 4.94
CA LEU A 81 24.97 17.89 6.09
C LEU A 81 25.22 17.01 7.32
N ALA A 82 25.21 17.61 8.51
CA ALA A 82 25.28 16.82 9.74
C ALA A 82 24.04 15.91 9.83
N PRO A 83 24.19 14.60 10.10
CA PRO A 83 23.04 13.73 10.28
C PRO A 83 22.19 14.20 11.46
N GLU A 84 20.88 13.91 11.41
CA GLU A 84 19.99 14.15 12.53
C GLU A 84 20.50 13.43 13.80
N THR A 85 20.26 14.02 14.97
CA THR A 85 20.69 13.43 16.23
C THR A 85 19.72 12.32 16.65
N GLY A 86 20.26 11.17 17.09
CA GLY A 86 19.44 10.05 17.56
C GLY A 86 18.89 9.14 16.46
N VAL A 87 19.41 9.25 15.23
CA VAL A 87 19.05 8.35 14.12
C VAL A 87 20.23 7.48 13.70
N ALA A 88 19.94 6.26 13.24
CA ALA A 88 20.91 5.43 12.54
C ALA A 88 20.91 5.78 11.05
N VAL A 89 22.07 6.18 10.52
CA VAL A 89 22.21 6.51 9.10
C VAL A 89 22.36 5.23 8.28
N LEU A 90 21.51 5.09 7.25
CA LEU A 90 21.57 4.00 6.28
C LEU A 90 22.13 4.51 4.95
N ASP A 91 22.89 3.67 4.26
CA ASP A 91 23.35 3.96 2.91
C ASP A 91 22.20 3.74 1.91
N GLU A 92 22.01 4.67 0.97
CA GLU A 92 20.96 4.63 -0.04
C GLU A 92 21.13 3.49 -1.04
N TYR A 93 22.33 2.91 -1.17
CA TYR A 93 22.62 1.80 -2.08
C TYR A 93 22.78 0.46 -1.37
N GLU A 94 22.62 0.43 -0.04
CA GLU A 94 22.73 -0.81 0.73
C GLU A 94 21.61 -1.80 0.40
N GLU A 95 21.95 -3.09 0.37
CA GLU A 95 21.00 -4.15 0.07
C GLU A 95 19.82 -4.19 1.07
N PRO A 96 18.59 -4.50 0.63
CA PRO A 96 17.41 -4.50 1.50
C PRO A 96 17.57 -5.34 2.77
N VAL A 97 18.22 -6.50 2.67
CA VAL A 97 18.45 -7.43 3.79
C VAL A 97 19.27 -6.78 4.91
N LEU A 98 20.35 -6.07 4.54
CA LEU A 98 21.22 -5.38 5.50
C LEU A 98 20.50 -4.20 6.17
N ARG A 99 19.64 -3.49 5.43
CA ARG A 99 18.82 -2.42 6.03
C ARG A 99 17.80 -2.96 7.01
N VAL A 100 17.21 -4.11 6.71
CA VAL A 100 16.31 -4.80 7.63
C VAL A 100 17.04 -5.18 8.91
N GLU A 101 18.27 -5.70 8.81
CA GLU A 101 19.10 -6.01 9.99
C GLU A 101 19.41 -4.77 10.83
N LYS A 102 19.82 -3.66 10.19
CA LYS A 102 20.06 -2.40 10.90
C LYS A 102 18.78 -1.84 11.54
N ALA A 103 17.63 -1.98 10.87
CA ALA A 103 16.34 -1.60 11.43
C ALA A 103 16.00 -2.41 12.69
N LEU A 104 16.34 -3.71 12.74
CA LEU A 104 16.18 -4.52 13.96
C LEU A 104 17.02 -3.99 15.12
N GLY A 105 18.25 -3.53 14.84
CA GLY A 105 19.11 -2.90 15.84
C GLY A 105 18.55 -1.60 16.41
N CYS A 106 17.56 -0.99 15.76
CA CYS A 106 16.88 0.21 16.23
C CYS A 106 15.62 -0.09 17.06
N LEU A 107 15.19 -1.35 17.14
CA LEU A 107 14.00 -1.75 17.90
C LEU A 107 14.36 -2.12 19.34
N CYS A 108 13.42 -1.93 20.27
CA CYS A 108 13.54 -2.47 21.63
C CYS A 108 13.71 -4.01 21.59
N SER A 109 14.33 -4.59 22.62
CA SER A 109 14.44 -6.04 22.75
C SER A 109 13.09 -6.73 22.59
N TYR A 110 13.08 -7.86 21.86
CA TYR A 110 11.87 -8.66 21.69
C TYR A 110 11.66 -9.53 22.94
N ASP A 111 10.46 -9.48 23.50
CA ASP A 111 10.07 -10.29 24.65
C ASP A 111 8.86 -11.17 24.28
N PRO A 112 9.04 -12.50 24.14
CA PRO A 112 7.94 -13.41 23.81
C PRO A 112 6.94 -13.57 24.99
N SER A 113 7.32 -13.20 26.21
CA SER A 113 6.52 -13.41 27.41
C SER A 113 5.39 -12.38 27.58
N GLN A 114 5.47 -11.22 26.89
CA GLN A 114 4.44 -10.18 26.89
C GLN A 114 3.07 -10.67 26.39
N ARG A 115 3.00 -11.82 25.73
CA ARG A 115 1.74 -12.43 25.28
C ARG A 115 1.24 -13.59 26.15
N CYS A 116 2.05 -14.07 27.09
CA CYS A 116 1.76 -15.28 27.87
C CYS A 116 1.38 -14.99 29.33
N HIS A 117 1.51 -13.75 29.79
CA HIS A 117 1.29 -13.38 31.19
C HIS A 117 0.20 -12.33 31.34
N GLU A 118 -1.06 -12.76 31.35
CA GLU A 118 -2.18 -12.08 32.01
C GLU A 118 -3.40 -13.01 31.98
N ASP A 119 -4.24 -12.97 33.03
CA ASP A 119 -5.50 -13.75 33.07
C ASP A 119 -6.54 -13.22 32.05
N SER A 120 -6.30 -12.03 31.47
CA SER A 120 -7.08 -11.45 30.38
C SER A 120 -6.29 -10.34 29.66
N PRO A 121 -5.27 -10.67 28.82
CA PRO A 121 -4.49 -9.66 28.11
C PRO A 121 -5.35 -8.90 27.09
N PRO A 122 -5.05 -7.62 26.80
CA PRO A 122 -5.73 -6.89 25.75
C PRO A 122 -5.48 -7.54 24.38
N PHE A 123 -6.43 -7.40 23.46
CA PHE A 123 -6.24 -7.86 22.09
C PHE A 123 -5.09 -7.09 21.41
N LEU A 124 -4.10 -7.84 20.91
CA LEU A 124 -2.95 -7.30 20.18
C LEU A 124 -2.76 -8.04 18.86
N TYR A 125 -2.61 -7.28 17.77
CA TYR A 125 -2.21 -7.85 16.48
C TYR A 125 -0.86 -8.55 16.57
N TRP A 126 -0.69 -9.61 15.79
CA TRP A 126 0.61 -10.25 15.60
C TRP A 126 1.58 -9.30 14.91
N THR A 127 2.81 -9.23 15.41
CA THR A 127 3.88 -8.45 14.79
C THR A 127 4.74 -9.34 13.90
N ILE A 128 5.53 -8.73 13.02
CA ILE A 128 6.54 -9.43 12.21
C ILE A 128 7.49 -10.27 13.08
N ARG A 129 7.90 -9.74 14.24
CA ARG A 129 8.83 -10.44 15.14
C ARG A 129 8.20 -11.67 15.80
N ASP A 130 6.89 -11.67 15.99
CA ASP A 130 6.17 -12.84 16.53
C ASP A 130 6.17 -14.00 15.53
N PHE A 131 5.86 -13.72 14.26
CA PHE A 131 5.95 -14.71 13.20
C PHE A 131 7.39 -15.23 13.05
N ALA A 132 8.36 -14.33 12.99
CA ALA A 132 9.76 -14.72 12.87
C ALA A 132 10.27 -15.53 14.09
N HIS A 133 9.79 -15.22 15.30
CA HIS A 133 10.09 -16.01 16.49
C HIS A 133 9.44 -17.41 16.41
N ALA A 134 8.16 -17.49 16.03
CA ALA A 134 7.44 -18.74 15.89
C ALA A 134 8.10 -19.68 14.84
N TYR A 135 8.54 -19.13 13.72
CA TYR A 135 9.22 -19.89 12.67
C TYR A 135 10.59 -20.41 13.11
N ARG A 136 11.42 -19.57 13.74
CA ARG A 136 12.75 -19.99 14.23
C ARG A 136 12.68 -21.04 15.33
N ASN A 137 11.67 -20.95 16.20
CA ASN A 137 11.48 -21.90 17.31
C ASN A 137 10.60 -23.10 16.93
N LYS A 138 10.25 -23.26 15.65
CA LYS A 138 9.43 -24.37 15.13
C LYS A 138 8.06 -24.49 15.80
N LEU A 139 7.53 -23.37 16.31
CA LEU A 139 6.16 -23.29 16.85
C LEU A 139 5.12 -23.26 15.73
N ALA A 140 5.52 -22.73 14.57
CA ALA A 140 4.77 -22.75 13.33
C ALA A 140 5.75 -22.77 12.15
N THR A 141 5.24 -23.01 10.94
CA THR A 141 6.00 -22.83 9.70
C THR A 141 5.30 -21.83 8.78
N PRO A 142 6.03 -21.16 7.87
CA PRO A 142 5.42 -20.38 6.80
C PRO A 142 4.37 -21.18 6.04
N SER A 143 4.61 -22.45 5.73
CA SER A 143 3.64 -23.33 5.06
C SER A 143 2.34 -23.50 5.85
N THR A 144 2.42 -23.74 7.16
CA THR A 144 1.23 -23.85 8.01
C THR A 144 0.44 -22.54 8.06
N VAL A 145 1.12 -21.39 8.10
CA VAL A 145 0.45 -20.08 8.08
C VAL A 145 -0.16 -19.79 6.71
N ALA A 146 0.49 -20.22 5.62
CA ALA A 146 -0.02 -20.07 4.26
C ALA A 146 -1.38 -20.76 4.07
N GLU A 147 -1.54 -22.00 4.55
CA GLU A 147 -2.84 -22.71 4.43
C GLU A 147 -3.96 -21.98 5.17
N HIS A 148 -3.69 -21.40 6.34
CA HIS A 148 -4.69 -20.57 7.05
C HIS A 148 -5.06 -19.32 6.25
N ILE A 149 -4.08 -18.63 5.66
CA ILE A 149 -4.34 -17.45 4.83
C ILE A 149 -5.14 -17.83 3.57
N ILE A 150 -4.78 -18.93 2.92
CA ILE A 150 -5.49 -19.44 1.73
C ILE A 150 -6.95 -19.73 2.08
N ALA A 151 -7.20 -20.45 3.18
CA ALA A 151 -8.55 -20.75 3.64
C ALA A 151 -9.39 -19.48 3.89
N ILE A 152 -8.80 -18.45 4.53
CA ILE A 152 -9.48 -17.17 4.77
C ILE A 152 -9.79 -16.45 3.46
N VAL A 153 -8.84 -16.40 2.52
CA VAL A 153 -9.06 -15.74 1.23
C VAL A 153 -10.18 -16.43 0.44
N GLU A 154 -10.18 -17.76 0.43
CA GLU A 154 -11.24 -18.56 -0.21
C GLU A 154 -12.60 -18.35 0.46
N GLU A 155 -12.66 -18.29 1.80
CA GLU A 155 -13.89 -17.97 2.53
C GLU A 155 -14.46 -16.61 2.12
N TYR A 156 -13.63 -15.57 2.09
CA TYR A 156 -14.07 -14.21 1.72
C TYR A 156 -14.49 -14.11 0.26
N ASN A 157 -13.81 -14.81 -0.65
CA ASN A 157 -14.18 -14.86 -2.06
C ASN A 157 -15.54 -15.53 -2.28
N ASN A 158 -15.94 -16.45 -1.39
CA ASN A 158 -17.21 -17.16 -1.47
C ASN A 158 -18.39 -16.44 -0.78
N LYS A 159 -18.16 -15.27 -0.14
CA LYS A 159 -19.23 -14.49 0.51
C LYS A 159 -20.22 -13.90 -0.52
N LYS A 160 -21.47 -13.73 -0.08
CA LYS A 160 -22.56 -13.10 -0.84
C LYS A 160 -23.13 -11.93 -0.02
N PRO A 161 -23.03 -10.67 -0.49
CA PRO A 161 -22.36 -10.22 -1.72
C PRO A 161 -20.83 -10.41 -1.68
N PRO A 162 -20.16 -10.46 -2.84
CA PRO A 162 -18.70 -10.63 -2.90
C PRO A 162 -18.00 -9.45 -2.22
N MET A 163 -17.07 -9.76 -1.30
CA MET A 163 -16.21 -8.80 -0.61
C MET A 163 -14.75 -9.21 -0.77
N PRO A 164 -14.19 -9.14 -2.00
CA PRO A 164 -12.85 -9.62 -2.24
C PRO A 164 -11.82 -8.69 -1.60
N LEU A 165 -10.98 -9.27 -0.74
CA LEU A 165 -9.77 -8.64 -0.22
C LEU A 165 -8.69 -8.57 -1.32
N LEU A 166 -8.60 -9.63 -2.13
CA LEU A 166 -7.67 -9.77 -3.25
C LEU A 166 -8.47 -9.98 -4.55
N ILE A 167 -8.08 -9.27 -5.60
CA ILE A 167 -8.69 -9.42 -6.94
C ILE A 167 -7.92 -10.39 -7.84
N LEU A 168 -6.68 -10.69 -7.47
CA LEU A 168 -5.84 -11.71 -8.10
C LEU A 168 -5.12 -12.49 -7.00
N PHE A 169 -5.33 -13.79 -6.97
CA PHE A 169 -4.83 -14.69 -5.96
C PHE A 169 -4.61 -16.07 -6.58
N ASN A 170 -3.46 -16.68 -6.30
CA ASN A 170 -3.13 -18.03 -6.73
C ASN A 170 -2.58 -18.80 -5.52
N ALA A 171 -3.39 -19.69 -4.96
CA ALA A 171 -3.04 -20.49 -3.80
C ALA A 171 -1.77 -21.34 -4.02
N GLU A 172 -1.57 -21.90 -5.21
CA GLU A 172 -0.39 -22.70 -5.54
C GLU A 172 0.90 -21.87 -5.52
N GLU A 173 0.84 -20.62 -6.01
CA GLU A 173 2.01 -19.73 -5.94
C GLU A 173 2.32 -19.30 -4.50
N VAL A 174 1.30 -19.13 -3.65
CA VAL A 174 1.50 -18.88 -2.21
C VAL A 174 2.10 -20.09 -1.52
N ARG A 175 1.58 -21.31 -1.79
CA ARG A 175 2.12 -22.57 -1.26
C ARG A 175 3.57 -22.77 -1.66
N LYS A 176 3.90 -22.54 -2.92
CA LYS A 176 5.27 -22.65 -3.45
C LYS A 176 6.24 -21.70 -2.74
N GLN A 177 5.87 -20.43 -2.59
CA GLN A 177 6.69 -19.45 -1.87
C GLN A 177 6.85 -19.83 -0.39
N ALA A 178 5.77 -20.27 0.25
CA ALA A 178 5.77 -20.69 1.64
C ALA A 178 6.62 -21.94 1.88
N ALA A 179 6.54 -22.94 1.01
CA ALA A 179 7.36 -24.15 1.07
C ALA A 179 8.86 -23.81 0.98
N ALA A 180 9.24 -22.92 0.06
CA ALA A 180 10.62 -22.46 -0.06
C ALA A 180 11.11 -21.71 1.19
N SER A 181 10.24 -20.92 1.83
CA SER A 181 10.56 -20.24 3.09
C SER A 181 10.68 -21.23 4.25
N THR A 182 9.73 -22.17 4.38
CA THR A 182 9.77 -23.25 5.37
C THR A 182 11.06 -24.04 5.30
N GLN A 183 11.48 -24.45 4.10
CA GLN A 183 12.75 -25.16 3.90
C GLN A 183 13.94 -24.34 4.40
N ARG A 184 13.99 -23.02 4.12
CA ARG A 184 15.07 -22.15 4.64
C ARG A 184 15.08 -22.10 6.17
N PHE A 185 13.92 -22.09 6.83
CA PHE A 185 13.85 -22.16 8.29
C PHE A 185 14.32 -23.51 8.83
N GLU A 186 13.94 -24.62 8.19
CA GLU A 186 14.39 -25.97 8.56
C GLU A 186 15.90 -26.14 8.43
N GLU A 187 16.51 -25.53 7.40
CA GLU A 187 17.95 -25.50 7.18
C GLU A 187 18.70 -24.48 8.05
N GLY A 188 18.00 -23.64 8.82
CA GLY A 188 18.60 -22.55 9.60
C GLY A 188 19.17 -21.40 8.76
N LYS A 189 18.67 -21.23 7.53
CA LYS A 189 19.13 -20.25 6.52
C LYS A 189 18.05 -19.22 6.14
N SER A 190 17.24 -18.77 7.10
CA SER A 190 16.26 -17.70 6.87
C SER A 190 16.97 -16.43 6.35
N ILE A 191 16.41 -15.77 5.34
CA ILE A 191 17.04 -14.64 4.64
C ILE A 191 17.12 -13.38 5.52
N SER A 192 16.03 -13.05 6.21
CA SER A 192 15.92 -11.87 7.07
C SER A 192 14.80 -12.07 8.11
N ILE A 193 14.52 -11.07 8.96
CA ILE A 193 13.32 -11.09 9.82
C ILE A 193 12.00 -11.11 9.02
N LEU A 194 12.06 -10.73 7.73
CA LEU A 194 10.89 -10.73 6.85
C LEU A 194 10.70 -12.05 6.08
N ASP A 195 11.62 -13.01 6.22
CA ASP A 195 11.48 -14.30 5.56
C ASP A 195 10.24 -15.03 6.10
N GLY A 196 9.33 -15.41 5.18
CA GLY A 196 8.07 -16.07 5.53
C GLY A 196 6.95 -15.12 5.95
N ILE A 197 7.17 -13.80 5.96
CA ILE A 197 6.11 -12.81 6.23
C ILE A 197 5.24 -12.63 4.99
N PHE A 198 3.93 -12.55 5.19
CA PHE A 198 2.94 -12.44 4.11
C PHE A 198 2.56 -10.99 3.83
N VAL A 199 2.59 -10.59 2.55
CA VAL A 199 2.24 -9.22 2.13
C VAL A 199 1.34 -9.25 0.90
N ALA A 200 0.25 -8.47 0.94
CA ALA A 200 -0.58 -8.17 -0.23
C ALA A 200 -0.05 -6.93 -0.96
N ILE A 201 -0.04 -6.97 -2.29
CA ILE A 201 0.44 -5.86 -3.12
C ILE A 201 -0.76 -5.15 -3.73
N LYS A 202 -0.86 -3.83 -3.57
CA LYS A 202 -1.94 -3.04 -4.20
C LYS A 202 -1.90 -3.22 -5.73
N ASP A 203 -3.06 -3.31 -6.37
CA ASP A 203 -3.14 -3.73 -7.78
C ASP A 203 -2.57 -2.73 -8.82
N ASP A 204 -2.27 -1.50 -8.39
CA ASP A 204 -1.54 -0.50 -9.17
C ASP A 204 0.00 -0.65 -9.09
N ILE A 205 0.50 -1.67 -8.39
CA ILE A 205 1.93 -2.00 -8.27
C ILE A 205 2.20 -3.35 -8.95
N ASP A 206 3.25 -3.40 -9.77
CA ASP A 206 3.66 -4.61 -10.47
C ASP A 206 4.23 -5.67 -9.51
N CYS A 207 3.64 -6.87 -9.57
CA CYS A 207 4.05 -8.04 -8.79
C CYS A 207 3.92 -9.27 -9.70
N TYR A 208 5.01 -9.67 -10.33
CA TYR A 208 5.05 -10.80 -11.24
C TYR A 208 4.80 -12.12 -10.48
N PRO A 209 4.04 -13.09 -11.03
CA PRO A 209 3.50 -13.16 -12.40
C PRO A 209 2.09 -12.56 -12.56
N TYR A 210 1.55 -11.87 -11.56
CA TYR A 210 0.23 -11.28 -11.67
C TYR A 210 0.24 -10.07 -12.62
N PRO A 211 -0.80 -9.89 -13.46
CA PRO A 211 -1.00 -8.62 -14.14
C PRO A 211 -1.29 -7.50 -13.12
N SER A 212 -1.15 -6.26 -13.56
CA SER A 212 -1.60 -5.08 -12.82
C SER A 212 -2.80 -4.51 -13.55
N LYS A 213 -3.96 -4.56 -12.90
CA LYS A 213 -5.21 -4.05 -13.49
C LYS A 213 -5.56 -2.65 -13.00
N SER A 214 -4.90 -2.15 -11.96
CA SER A 214 -5.24 -0.90 -11.26
C SER A 214 -6.74 -0.83 -10.90
N GLY A 215 -7.34 -1.96 -10.53
CA GLY A 215 -8.77 -2.08 -10.22
C GLY A 215 -9.71 -2.01 -11.43
N THR A 216 -9.20 -2.00 -12.66
CA THR A 216 -9.98 -2.01 -13.91
C THR A 216 -10.20 -3.43 -14.44
N SER A 217 -11.09 -3.59 -15.42
CA SER A 217 -11.26 -4.87 -16.13
C SER A 217 -10.33 -5.06 -17.34
N TRP A 218 -9.61 -4.02 -17.80
CA TRP A 218 -9.02 -4.01 -19.15
C TRP A 218 -7.54 -3.66 -19.21
N LEU A 219 -6.95 -3.01 -18.20
CA LEU A 219 -5.59 -2.46 -18.30
C LEU A 219 -4.53 -3.51 -18.70
N HIS A 220 -4.67 -4.72 -18.18
CA HIS A 220 -3.79 -5.86 -18.49
C HIS A 220 -3.75 -6.25 -19.98
N ASN A 221 -4.75 -5.91 -20.78
CA ASN A 221 -4.76 -6.15 -22.22
C ASN A 221 -3.86 -5.17 -22.98
N THR A 222 -3.53 -4.03 -22.37
CA THR A 222 -2.73 -2.96 -22.98
C THR A 222 -1.36 -2.80 -22.35
N ARG A 223 -1.18 -3.32 -21.13
CA ARG A 223 0.04 -3.20 -20.34
C ARG A 223 0.40 -4.53 -19.69
N GLU A 224 1.38 -5.20 -20.26
CA GLU A 224 1.94 -6.44 -19.72
C GLU A 224 2.91 -6.19 -18.56
N VAL A 225 2.85 -7.03 -17.52
CA VAL A 225 3.79 -7.03 -16.40
C VAL A 225 4.88 -8.07 -16.66
N LYS A 226 6.12 -7.62 -16.85
CA LYS A 226 7.27 -8.49 -17.17
C LYS A 226 8.25 -8.72 -16.02
N LYS A 227 8.15 -7.90 -14.97
CA LYS A 227 9.01 -7.94 -13.80
C LYS A 227 8.31 -7.28 -12.62
N ASP A 228 8.81 -7.57 -11.42
CA ASP A 228 8.39 -6.89 -10.21
C ASP A 228 8.68 -5.38 -10.27
N ALA A 229 7.83 -4.59 -9.62
CA ALA A 229 8.18 -3.23 -9.21
C ALA A 229 9.37 -3.27 -8.24
N VAL A 230 10.13 -2.17 -8.16
CA VAL A 230 11.34 -2.11 -7.30
C VAL A 230 11.02 -2.43 -5.84
N CYS A 231 9.90 -1.92 -5.30
CA CYS A 231 9.48 -2.23 -3.93
C CYS A 231 9.17 -3.72 -3.73
N VAL A 232 8.49 -4.35 -4.69
CA VAL A 232 8.15 -5.78 -4.64
C VAL A 232 9.40 -6.64 -4.75
N SER A 233 10.32 -6.30 -5.67
CA SER A 233 11.60 -6.99 -5.81
C SER A 233 12.43 -6.94 -4.51
N ARG A 234 12.46 -5.78 -3.83
CA ARG A 234 13.13 -5.62 -2.53
C ARG A 234 12.47 -6.43 -1.41
N LEU A 235 11.13 -6.52 -1.39
CA LEU A 235 10.42 -7.40 -0.44
C LEU A 235 10.76 -8.87 -0.70
N ARG A 236 10.71 -9.28 -1.97
CA ARG A 236 11.03 -10.65 -2.39
C ARG A 236 12.47 -11.03 -2.04
N SER A 237 13.43 -10.12 -2.21
CA SER A 237 14.83 -10.35 -1.82
C SER A 237 15.02 -10.55 -0.31
N CYS A 238 14.06 -10.12 0.51
CA CYS A 238 14.07 -10.34 1.97
C CYS A 238 13.35 -11.62 2.40
N GLY A 239 12.80 -12.41 1.47
CA GLY A 239 12.08 -13.66 1.73
C GLY A 239 10.58 -13.51 1.99
N VAL A 240 10.00 -12.33 1.72
CA VAL A 240 8.56 -12.07 1.88
C VAL A 240 7.75 -12.94 0.91
N ILE A 241 6.64 -13.50 1.40
CA ILE A 241 5.66 -14.25 0.62
C ILE A 241 4.59 -13.27 0.11
N LEU A 242 4.46 -13.16 -1.21
CA LEU A 242 3.50 -12.25 -1.84
C LEU A 242 2.18 -12.98 -2.09
N ILE A 243 1.13 -12.59 -1.38
CA ILE A 243 -0.14 -13.35 -1.38
C ILE A 243 -1.01 -13.09 -2.61
N GLY A 244 -0.88 -11.92 -3.23
CA GLY A 244 -1.70 -11.55 -4.39
C GLY A 244 -1.87 -10.06 -4.54
N LYS A 245 -2.80 -9.66 -5.42
CA LYS A 245 -3.12 -8.27 -5.73
C LYS A 245 -4.35 -7.82 -4.94
N ALA A 246 -4.19 -6.83 -4.07
CA ALA A 246 -5.25 -6.30 -3.24
C ALA A 246 -6.26 -5.48 -4.04
N ASN A 247 -7.53 -5.54 -3.63
CA ASN A 247 -8.58 -4.71 -4.21
C ASN A 247 -8.31 -3.21 -3.96
N MET A 248 -8.82 -2.34 -4.84
CA MET A 248 -8.65 -0.90 -4.75
C MET A 248 -9.76 -0.16 -5.50
N HIS A 249 -9.94 1.12 -5.18
CA HIS A 249 -10.73 2.02 -6.01
C HIS A 249 -10.10 2.10 -7.41
N GLU A 250 -10.91 1.98 -8.45
CA GLU A 250 -10.45 1.97 -9.85
C GLU A 250 -9.53 3.17 -10.14
N LEU A 251 -8.33 2.89 -10.65
CA LEU A 251 -7.27 3.86 -10.98
C LEU A 251 -6.84 4.79 -9.84
N GLY A 252 -7.21 4.49 -8.59
CA GLY A 252 -6.97 5.39 -7.46
C GLY A 252 -7.81 6.68 -7.50
N MET A 253 -8.85 6.72 -8.35
CA MET A 253 -9.70 7.90 -8.54
C MET A 253 -10.83 7.99 -7.51
N GLY A 254 -10.54 7.62 -6.26
CA GLY A 254 -11.46 7.73 -5.15
C GLY A 254 -10.87 7.31 -3.82
N THR A 255 -11.48 7.76 -2.74
CA THR A 255 -10.97 7.64 -1.37
C THR A 255 -11.78 6.69 -0.49
N THR A 256 -12.82 6.05 -1.04
CA THR A 256 -13.74 5.18 -0.29
C THR A 256 -13.43 3.69 -0.42
N GLY A 257 -12.71 3.28 -1.48
CA GLY A 257 -12.52 1.88 -1.84
C GLY A 257 -13.64 1.24 -2.67
N ASN A 258 -14.68 2.00 -3.07
CA ASN A 258 -15.73 1.50 -3.97
C ASN A 258 -15.12 1.04 -5.32
N ASN A 259 -15.44 -0.17 -5.75
CA ASN A 259 -15.06 -0.69 -7.05
C ASN A 259 -16.25 -1.46 -7.67
N PRO A 260 -16.90 -0.94 -8.73
CA PRO A 260 -18.05 -1.60 -9.36
C PRO A 260 -17.65 -2.82 -10.22
N ILE A 261 -16.37 -2.98 -10.56
CA ILE A 261 -15.84 -4.10 -11.35
C ILE A 261 -15.59 -5.32 -10.47
N HIS A 262 -14.98 -5.10 -9.30
CA HIS A 262 -14.54 -6.17 -8.40
C HIS A 262 -15.39 -6.29 -7.13
N GLY A 263 -16.22 -5.31 -6.82
CA GLY A 263 -16.96 -5.24 -5.56
C GLY A 263 -16.19 -4.49 -4.47
N TYR A 264 -16.88 -4.20 -3.37
CA TYR A 264 -16.33 -3.46 -2.25
C TYR A 264 -15.64 -4.41 -1.25
N GLY A 265 -14.38 -4.13 -0.91
CA GLY A 265 -13.61 -4.96 0.03
C GLY A 265 -14.10 -4.95 1.48
N GLY A 266 -15.06 -4.08 1.82
CA GLY A 266 -15.60 -3.95 3.17
C GLY A 266 -14.63 -3.28 4.16
N LEU A 267 -15.17 -2.73 5.25
CA LEU A 267 -14.38 -2.31 6.42
C LEU A 267 -14.43 -3.43 7.47
N SER A 268 -13.28 -3.95 7.89
CA SER A 268 -13.21 -5.08 8.84
C SER A 268 -13.88 -4.79 10.20
N TYR A 269 -13.96 -3.52 10.61
CA TYR A 269 -14.54 -3.11 11.90
C TYR A 269 -16.04 -2.79 11.83
N CYS A 270 -16.60 -2.61 10.64
CA CYS A 270 -18.02 -2.36 10.47
C CYS A 270 -18.44 -2.83 9.06
N PRO A 271 -18.71 -4.14 8.89
CA PRO A 271 -19.26 -4.65 7.65
C PRO A 271 -20.75 -4.27 7.58
N SER A 272 -21.05 -2.98 7.40
CA SER A 272 -22.39 -2.60 6.98
C SER A 272 -22.53 -2.95 5.51
N SER A 273 -23.55 -3.76 5.20
CA SER A 273 -23.95 -4.06 3.84
C SER A 273 -24.33 -2.75 3.16
N SER A 274 -23.44 -2.20 2.33
CA SER A 274 -23.77 -1.08 1.46
C SER A 274 -24.76 -1.58 0.40
N THR A 275 -26.06 -1.35 0.64
CA THR A 275 -27.14 -1.44 -0.34
C THR A 275 -27.15 -0.22 -1.24
#